data_AF-A0A0D1CZV5-F1
#
_entry.id   AF-A0A0D1CZV5-F1
#
_cell.length_a   1.000
_cell.length_b   1.000
_cell.length_c   1.000
_cell.angle_alpha   90.00
_cell.angle_beta   90.00
_cell.angle_gamma   90.00
#
_symmetry.space_group_name_H-M   'P 1'
#
loop_
_entity.id
_entity.type
_entity.pdbx_description
1 polymer ?
#
loop_
_entity_poly.entity_id
_entity_poly.type
_entity_poly.pdbx_seq_one_letter_code
_entity_poly.pdbx_strand_id
1 'polypeptide(L)'
;MLLKHTLLPALASAIALLSQRTTASPIGAFVPPGNDTGPVIRADTSGKLYDSLLDERGQLLDDARIIFEPRQNPGFAYGSQKVRGVNIGGWLVAEPWITPSLFDNTGDSRVIDEWTFGQYASNAYNRLQNHWATFYTESDFAQIAAAGLNHVRIPIGYWAFDTSAGEPYVRSNQADYLERAIQWSRNHGLKVIIDLHGAPGSQNGFDNSGRKGSVNWPNDANNANRAAAVIGTIAARYAQYDGTVTSIQLLNEPAGFVGGNILDYTKNYYYNGYGAARSRFGNAAIMIHDAFQTLSYWNGFMQPQQFQQVLLDTHIYQVFSPAEVARNENDRLNTFCGMANGLASSDKNLWTIEGEWTNAPTDCAKYLNGRGVGARYDGSYPGSYYVGSCSDKTGDGSNFSDAYKNTLRRMFETQISVYERASGWVFWTWKTEQAADWDYQRGLRNGWITYNLDSRPNARC
;
A
#
# COMPACT_ATOMS: atom_id res chain seq x y z
N MET A 1 66.79 3.21 5.65
CA MET A 1 65.82 4.31 5.81
C MET A 1 65.59 4.89 4.42
N LEU A 2 64.37 4.71 3.88
CA LEU A 2 63.78 5.30 2.64
C LEU A 2 64.41 4.95 1.27
N LEU A 3 63.70 4.20 0.41
CA LEU A 3 62.81 4.62 -0.71
C LEU A 3 63.61 5.16 -1.93
N LYS A 4 63.42 4.79 -3.21
CA LYS A 4 62.30 4.24 -3.99
C LYS A 4 62.87 3.67 -5.31
N HIS A 5 62.40 2.50 -5.73
CA HIS A 5 62.52 1.98 -7.09
C HIS A 5 61.24 2.27 -7.89
N THR A 6 61.42 2.67 -9.15
CA THR A 6 60.64 2.40 -10.38
C THR A 6 59.10 2.34 -10.31
N LEU A 7 58.41 3.10 -11.19
CA LEU A 7 57.33 2.64 -12.09
C LEU A 7 56.74 3.80 -12.94
N LEU A 8 56.66 3.55 -14.25
CA LEU A 8 55.76 4.08 -15.31
C LEU A 8 55.91 5.49 -15.91
N PRO A 9 56.17 5.56 -17.23
CA PRO A 9 55.55 6.52 -18.14
C PRO A 9 54.22 5.94 -18.66
N ALA A 10 53.10 6.31 -18.05
CA ALA A 10 51.76 6.07 -18.60
C ALA A 10 50.78 7.12 -18.07
N LEU A 11 50.98 8.37 -18.48
CA LEU A 11 50.03 9.45 -18.17
C LEU A 11 49.84 10.41 -19.37
N ALA A 12 49.93 9.88 -20.59
CA ALA A 12 49.79 10.65 -21.82
C ALA A 12 48.78 10.07 -22.83
N SER A 13 47.83 9.24 -22.40
CA SER A 13 46.81 8.67 -23.30
C SER A 13 45.36 8.71 -22.78
N ALA A 14 45.05 9.64 -21.87
CA ALA A 14 43.68 9.84 -21.38
C ALA A 14 43.02 11.17 -21.81
N ILE A 15 43.70 12.00 -22.63
CA ILE A 15 43.17 13.31 -23.09
C ILE A 15 43.15 13.39 -24.64
N ALA A 16 42.98 12.24 -25.32
CA ALA A 16 42.89 12.18 -26.78
C ALA A 16 41.59 11.53 -27.31
N LEU A 17 40.58 11.32 -26.46
CA LEU A 17 39.27 10.78 -26.88
C LEU A 17 38.09 11.77 -26.76
N LEU A 18 38.34 13.05 -26.46
CA LEU A 18 37.28 14.07 -26.33
C LEU A 18 37.17 15.01 -27.54
N SER A 19 37.62 14.59 -28.73
CA SER A 19 37.34 15.33 -29.96
C SER A 19 37.21 14.41 -31.18
N GLN A 20 36.16 13.59 -31.20
CA GLN A 20 35.65 13.08 -32.47
C GLN A 20 34.18 13.42 -32.61
N ARG A 21 33.89 14.01 -33.78
CA ARG A 21 32.64 14.60 -34.20
C ARG A 21 31.51 13.57 -34.13
N THR A 22 30.37 14.04 -33.67
CA THR A 22 29.06 13.43 -33.83
C THR A 22 28.74 13.25 -35.31
N THR A 23 28.91 12.03 -35.83
CA THR A 23 28.15 11.52 -36.96
C THR A 23 27.46 10.25 -36.50
N ALA A 24 26.15 10.35 -36.28
CA ALA A 24 25.31 9.21 -35.98
C ALA A 24 25.36 8.22 -37.17
N SER A 25 25.90 7.03 -36.95
CA SER A 25 25.72 5.90 -37.87
C SER A 25 24.30 5.33 -37.69
N PRO A 26 23.68 4.84 -38.77
CA PRO A 26 22.33 4.30 -38.69
C PRO A 26 22.31 3.02 -37.85
N ILE A 27 21.27 2.91 -37.03
CA ILE A 27 20.93 1.76 -36.19
C ILE A 27 21.05 0.49 -37.03
N GLY A 28 22.01 -0.37 -36.69
CA GLY A 28 22.20 -1.68 -37.30
C GLY A 28 20.97 -2.56 -37.10
N ALA A 29 20.67 -3.39 -38.09
CA ALA A 29 19.48 -4.22 -38.17
C ALA A 29 19.31 -5.16 -36.97
N PHE A 30 18.04 -5.40 -36.61
CA PHE A 30 17.57 -6.32 -35.58
C PHE A 30 18.09 -7.76 -35.84
N VAL A 31 18.82 -8.34 -34.89
CA VAL A 31 19.24 -9.75 -34.94
C VAL A 31 18.14 -10.63 -34.32
N PRO A 32 17.67 -11.70 -34.98
CA PRO A 32 16.61 -12.56 -34.44
C PRO A 32 17.03 -13.29 -33.16
N PRO A 33 16.10 -13.53 -32.22
CA PRO A 33 16.39 -14.21 -30.96
C PRO A 33 16.64 -15.70 -31.23
N GLY A 34 17.86 -16.17 -31.00
CA GLY A 34 18.15 -17.61 -31.13
C GLY A 34 19.59 -18.07 -31.00
N ASN A 35 20.61 -17.20 -30.93
CA ASN A 35 22.00 -17.67 -30.81
C ASN A 35 22.91 -16.75 -29.99
N ASP A 36 22.33 -16.01 -29.04
CA ASP A 36 23.04 -14.96 -28.35
C ASP A 36 23.48 -15.37 -26.94
N THR A 37 24.66 -16.00 -26.83
CA THR A 37 25.16 -16.63 -25.58
C THR A 37 26.28 -15.87 -24.86
N GLY A 38 26.63 -14.66 -25.32
CA GLY A 38 27.66 -13.82 -24.70
C GLY A 38 27.28 -13.34 -23.29
N PRO A 39 28.27 -13.05 -22.42
CA PRO A 39 28.04 -12.51 -21.07
C PRO A 39 27.27 -11.19 -21.10
N VAL A 40 26.40 -10.99 -20.11
CA VAL A 40 25.58 -9.79 -20.00
C VAL A 40 26.03 -9.00 -18.76
N ILE A 41 26.38 -7.73 -18.97
CA ILE A 41 26.77 -6.79 -17.91
C ILE A 41 25.64 -5.79 -17.74
N ARG A 42 25.02 -5.74 -16.57
CA ARG A 42 23.99 -4.76 -16.28
C ARG A 42 24.62 -3.46 -15.84
N ALA A 43 24.09 -2.35 -16.35
CA ALA A 43 24.47 -1.01 -15.97
C ALA A 43 23.22 -0.16 -15.70
N ASP A 44 23.33 0.81 -14.81
CA ASP A 44 22.29 1.83 -14.67
C ASP A 44 22.38 2.90 -15.76
N THR A 45 21.36 3.74 -15.86
CA THR A 45 21.30 4.82 -16.87
C THR A 45 22.39 5.89 -16.71
N SER A 46 23.16 5.87 -15.62
CA SER A 46 24.35 6.72 -15.42
C SER A 46 25.67 6.01 -15.79
N GLY A 47 25.60 4.76 -16.26
CA GLY A 47 26.74 3.94 -16.66
C GLY A 47 27.39 3.18 -15.50
N LYS A 48 26.78 3.17 -14.30
CA LYS A 48 27.29 2.38 -13.18
C LYS A 48 26.98 0.90 -13.40
N LEU A 49 28.02 0.08 -13.47
CA LEU A 49 27.90 -1.36 -13.64
C LEU A 49 27.43 -2.02 -12.35
N TYR A 50 26.48 -2.94 -12.47
CA TYR A 50 26.01 -3.81 -11.40
C TYR A 50 26.74 -5.15 -11.38
N ASP A 51 27.25 -5.59 -12.52
CA ASP A 51 27.99 -6.83 -12.68
C ASP A 51 29.49 -6.55 -12.87
N SER A 52 30.31 -7.53 -12.50
CA SER A 52 31.75 -7.51 -12.73
C SER A 52 32.04 -7.58 -14.22
N LEU A 53 32.97 -6.75 -14.72
CA LEU A 53 33.53 -6.91 -16.07
C LEU A 53 34.49 -8.09 -16.18
N LEU A 54 34.82 -8.72 -15.05
CA LEU A 54 35.82 -9.77 -14.94
C LEU A 54 35.17 -11.13 -14.67
N ASP A 55 35.74 -12.17 -15.28
CA ASP A 55 35.44 -13.57 -15.00
C ASP A 55 36.03 -14.04 -13.66
N GLU A 56 35.81 -15.31 -13.34
CA GLU A 56 36.27 -15.96 -12.10
C GLU A 56 37.80 -15.99 -11.95
N ARG A 57 38.55 -15.74 -13.03
CA ARG A 57 40.01 -15.73 -13.08
C ARG A 57 40.57 -14.30 -13.11
N GLY A 58 39.70 -13.28 -13.03
CA GLY A 58 40.06 -11.87 -13.08
C GLY A 58 40.37 -11.35 -14.49
N GLN A 59 39.97 -12.07 -15.54
CA GLN A 59 40.12 -11.64 -16.94
C GLN A 59 38.86 -10.93 -17.42
N LEU A 60 39.01 -9.95 -18.33
CA LEU A 60 37.86 -9.25 -18.91
C LEU A 60 36.96 -10.24 -19.66
N LEU A 61 35.65 -10.10 -19.49
CA LEU A 61 34.66 -10.89 -20.21
C LEU A 61 34.66 -10.50 -21.69
N ASP A 62 35.00 -11.45 -22.55
CA ASP A 62 34.94 -11.27 -24.00
C ASP A 62 33.48 -11.24 -24.50
N ASP A 63 33.23 -10.41 -25.52
CA ASP A 63 31.91 -10.20 -26.14
C ASP A 63 30.78 -9.84 -25.15
N ALA A 64 31.16 -9.23 -24.02
CA ALA A 64 30.21 -8.79 -23.01
C ALA A 64 29.36 -7.62 -23.49
N ARG A 65 28.05 -7.79 -23.46
CA ARG A 65 27.09 -6.73 -23.81
C ARG A 65 26.64 -6.01 -22.55
N ILE A 66 26.76 -4.69 -22.58
CA ILE A 66 26.24 -3.83 -21.54
C ILE A 66 24.77 -3.57 -21.83
N ILE A 67 23.90 -4.11 -20.99
CA ILE A 67 22.49 -3.73 -20.99
C ILE A 67 22.31 -2.63 -19.94
N PHE A 68 21.80 -1.49 -20.40
CA PHE A 68 21.27 -0.50 -19.49
C PHE A 68 19.96 -1.07 -18.95
N GLU A 69 20.01 -1.65 -17.76
CA GLU A 69 18.78 -1.84 -17.02
C GLU A 69 18.33 -0.44 -16.61
N PRO A 70 17.13 0.02 -17.02
CA PRO A 70 16.53 1.14 -16.36
C PRO A 70 16.51 0.74 -14.89
N ARG A 71 17.25 1.45 -14.03
CA ARG A 71 17.09 1.31 -12.59
C ARG A 71 15.58 1.38 -12.37
N GLN A 72 14.99 0.32 -11.81
CA GLN A 72 13.55 0.27 -11.61
C GLN A 72 13.14 1.56 -10.88
N ASN A 73 12.49 2.46 -11.60
CA ASN A 73 12.24 3.81 -11.15
C ASN A 73 10.73 3.97 -11.15
N PRO A 74 10.05 3.64 -10.03
CA PRO A 74 8.60 3.61 -9.93
C PRO A 74 7.90 4.96 -10.14
N GLY A 75 8.52 5.97 -10.76
CA GLY A 75 7.92 7.30 -10.93
C GLY A 75 7.79 8.09 -9.63
N PHE A 76 8.27 7.54 -8.51
CA PHE A 76 8.37 8.17 -7.20
C PHE A 76 9.64 7.68 -6.49
N ALA A 77 10.36 8.59 -5.83
CA ALA A 77 11.64 8.30 -5.21
C ALA A 77 11.48 7.80 -3.77
N TYR A 78 10.91 6.60 -3.59
CA TYR A 78 10.77 5.95 -2.29
C TYR A 78 12.09 5.94 -1.50
N GLY A 79 12.01 6.12 -0.18
CA GLY A 79 13.17 6.28 0.71
C GLY A 79 13.81 7.67 0.74
N SER A 80 13.52 8.55 -0.23
CA SER A 80 14.02 9.93 -0.25
C SER A 80 12.92 10.99 -0.26
N GLN A 81 11.77 10.68 -0.85
CA GLN A 81 10.55 11.48 -0.76
C GLN A 81 9.54 10.80 0.16
N LYS A 82 8.81 11.58 0.95
CA LYS A 82 7.78 11.08 1.86
C LYS A 82 6.47 10.85 1.10
N VAL A 83 5.91 9.66 1.24
CA VAL A 83 4.54 9.35 0.87
C VAL A 83 3.61 10.09 1.82
N ARG A 84 2.67 10.85 1.26
CA ARG A 84 1.60 11.53 1.97
C ARG A 84 0.33 11.26 1.18
N GLY A 85 -0.44 10.27 1.61
CA GLY A 85 -1.57 9.78 0.83
C GLY A 85 -2.82 9.52 1.65
N VAL A 86 -3.85 9.09 0.94
CA VAL A 86 -5.11 8.60 1.49
C VAL A 86 -5.52 7.30 0.80
N ASN A 87 -6.23 6.45 1.53
CA ASN A 87 -6.87 5.27 0.97
C ASN A 87 -8.16 5.66 0.23
N ILE A 88 -8.44 4.95 -0.85
CA ILE A 88 -9.72 4.96 -1.58
C ILE A 88 -10.57 3.79 -1.06
N GLY A 89 -10.73 3.75 0.27
CA GLY A 89 -11.38 2.65 1.00
C GLY A 89 -12.89 2.61 0.79
N GLY A 90 -13.48 1.42 0.96
CA GLY A 90 -14.93 1.22 0.81
C GLY A 90 -15.47 1.34 -0.62
N TRP A 91 -14.61 1.44 -1.64
CA TRP A 91 -15.02 1.61 -3.04
C TRP A 91 -15.08 0.30 -3.83
N LEU A 92 -13.91 -0.25 -4.24
CA LEU A 92 -13.82 -1.49 -5.02
C LEU A 92 -13.74 -2.75 -4.14
N VAL A 93 -13.67 -2.55 -2.83
CA VAL A 93 -14.07 -3.51 -1.81
C VAL A 93 -15.01 -2.78 -0.87
N ALA A 94 -16.23 -3.29 -0.76
CA ALA A 94 -17.29 -2.65 0.01
C ALA A 94 -17.15 -2.97 1.51
N GLU A 95 -17.06 -1.93 2.34
CA GLU A 95 -17.00 -2.05 3.80
C GLU A 95 -18.24 -1.43 4.45
N PRO A 96 -18.96 -2.18 5.30
CA PRO A 96 -20.21 -1.72 5.91
C PRO A 96 -20.08 -0.43 6.73
N TRP A 97 -18.90 -0.17 7.29
CA TRP A 97 -18.69 0.98 8.16
C TRP A 97 -18.34 2.26 7.40
N ILE A 98 -17.71 2.13 6.22
CA ILE A 98 -17.41 3.25 5.32
C ILE A 98 -18.70 3.68 4.59
N THR A 99 -19.45 2.70 4.08
CA THR A 99 -20.69 2.91 3.30
C THR A 99 -21.89 2.16 3.89
N PRO A 100 -22.33 2.49 5.12
CA PRO A 100 -23.47 1.85 5.76
C PRO A 100 -24.73 1.87 4.89
N SER A 101 -24.97 2.90 4.06
CA SER A 101 -26.14 2.95 3.17
C SER A 101 -26.17 1.80 2.14
N LEU A 102 -25.00 1.28 1.75
CA LEU A 102 -24.88 0.13 0.87
C LEU A 102 -25.32 -1.16 1.58
N PHE A 103 -25.11 -1.29 2.88
CA PHE A 103 -25.44 -2.50 3.66
C PHE A 103 -26.74 -2.37 4.46
N ASP A 104 -27.23 -1.16 4.68
CA ASP A 104 -28.53 -0.89 5.26
C ASP A 104 -29.62 -1.28 4.24
N ASN A 105 -30.82 -1.56 4.76
CA ASN A 105 -32.02 -1.87 3.97
C ASN A 105 -31.85 -3.01 2.95
N THR A 106 -30.90 -3.94 3.16
CA THR A 106 -30.76 -5.16 2.35
C THR A 106 -31.95 -6.12 2.48
N GLY A 107 -32.78 -5.97 3.51
CA GLY A 107 -33.83 -6.91 3.87
C GLY A 107 -33.31 -8.22 4.48
N ASP A 108 -31.99 -8.36 4.64
CA ASP A 108 -31.35 -9.57 5.16
C ASP A 108 -30.16 -9.21 6.06
N SER A 109 -30.23 -9.63 7.33
CA SER A 109 -29.20 -9.37 8.34
C SER A 109 -27.93 -10.20 8.13
N ARG A 110 -27.97 -11.25 7.29
CA ARG A 110 -26.81 -12.07 6.95
C ARG A 110 -25.81 -11.35 6.05
N VAL A 111 -26.21 -10.24 5.41
CA VAL A 111 -25.35 -9.41 4.56
C VAL A 111 -24.40 -8.59 5.42
N ILE A 112 -23.19 -9.08 5.69
CA ILE A 112 -22.22 -8.47 6.61
C ILE A 112 -20.91 -8.08 5.92
N ASP A 113 -20.71 -8.50 4.68
CA ASP A 113 -19.52 -8.31 3.84
C ASP A 113 -19.92 -8.45 2.36
N GLU A 114 -18.98 -8.24 1.42
CA GLU A 114 -19.27 -8.31 -0.01
C GLU A 114 -19.62 -9.73 -0.50
N TRP A 115 -19.10 -10.79 0.15
CA TRP A 115 -19.47 -12.19 -0.12
C TRP A 115 -20.97 -12.41 0.14
N THR A 116 -21.41 -12.12 1.36
CA THR A 116 -22.81 -12.29 1.77
C THR A 116 -23.72 -11.27 1.07
N PHE A 117 -23.19 -10.12 0.67
CA PHE A 117 -23.89 -9.17 -0.20
C PHE A 117 -24.28 -9.81 -1.53
N GLY A 118 -23.32 -10.40 -2.24
CA GLY A 118 -23.58 -11.11 -3.49
C GLY A 118 -24.49 -12.33 -3.31
N GLN A 119 -24.47 -12.96 -2.13
CA GLN A 119 -25.25 -14.16 -1.85
C GLN A 119 -26.73 -13.87 -1.49
N TYR A 120 -26.99 -12.80 -0.73
CA TYR A 120 -28.29 -12.58 -0.10
C TYR A 120 -28.95 -11.26 -0.50
N ALA A 121 -28.23 -10.28 -1.04
CA ALA A 121 -28.86 -9.03 -1.48
C ALA A 121 -29.59 -9.22 -2.81
N SER A 122 -30.90 -8.97 -2.81
CA SER A 122 -31.80 -9.17 -3.96
C SER A 122 -31.46 -8.33 -5.20
N ASN A 123 -30.66 -7.27 -5.06
CA ASN A 123 -30.25 -6.38 -6.14
C ASN A 123 -28.75 -6.02 -6.07
N ALA A 124 -27.91 -7.01 -5.75
CA ALA A 124 -26.49 -6.80 -5.50
C ALA A 124 -25.79 -6.07 -6.66
N TYR A 125 -26.04 -6.51 -7.90
CA TYR A 125 -25.43 -5.95 -9.10
C TYR A 125 -25.69 -4.44 -9.27
N ASN A 126 -26.96 -4.01 -9.24
CA ASN A 126 -27.28 -2.60 -9.47
C ASN A 126 -26.81 -1.70 -8.32
N ARG A 127 -26.87 -2.19 -7.07
CA ARG A 127 -26.37 -1.42 -5.91
C ARG A 127 -24.87 -1.19 -6.00
N LEU A 128 -24.09 -2.23 -6.33
CA LEU A 128 -22.65 -2.12 -6.49
C LEU A 128 -22.26 -1.32 -7.75
N GLN A 129 -22.96 -1.47 -8.87
CA GLN A 129 -22.74 -0.63 -10.05
C GLN A 129 -22.95 0.86 -9.75
N ASN A 130 -24.04 1.21 -9.08
CA ASN A 130 -24.30 2.59 -8.67
C ASN A 130 -23.22 3.08 -7.70
N HIS A 131 -22.88 2.27 -6.69
CA HIS A 131 -21.81 2.58 -5.74
C HIS A 131 -20.48 2.86 -6.43
N TRP A 132 -20.02 1.99 -7.33
CA TRP A 132 -18.78 2.19 -8.07
C TRP A 132 -18.83 3.45 -8.94
N ALA A 133 -19.98 3.76 -9.54
CA ALA A 133 -20.17 4.93 -10.40
C ALA A 133 -20.17 6.26 -9.65
N THR A 134 -20.62 6.29 -8.39
CA THR A 134 -20.89 7.55 -7.68
C THR A 134 -20.07 7.76 -6.42
N PHE A 135 -19.55 6.71 -5.80
CA PHE A 135 -18.88 6.86 -4.51
C PHE A 135 -17.55 7.59 -4.65
N TYR A 136 -16.74 7.33 -5.67
CA TYR A 136 -15.57 8.15 -6.01
C TYR A 136 -15.67 8.68 -7.44
N THR A 137 -15.24 9.92 -7.63
CA THR A 137 -15.22 10.63 -8.91
C THR A 137 -13.89 11.35 -9.11
N GLU A 138 -13.61 11.86 -10.30
CA GLU A 138 -12.41 12.68 -10.55
C GLU A 138 -12.31 13.90 -9.62
N SER A 139 -13.45 14.46 -9.21
CA SER A 139 -13.48 15.58 -8.26
C SER A 139 -12.85 15.24 -6.92
N ASP A 140 -12.95 13.99 -6.46
CA ASP A 140 -12.28 13.54 -5.25
C ASP A 140 -10.75 13.57 -5.41
N PHE A 141 -10.25 13.10 -6.56
CA PHE A 141 -8.81 13.07 -6.86
C PHE A 141 -8.24 14.48 -7.01
N ALA A 142 -8.99 15.40 -7.62
CA ALA A 142 -8.64 16.82 -7.66
C ALA A 142 -8.52 17.41 -6.25
N GLN A 143 -9.44 17.08 -5.33
CA GLN A 143 -9.40 17.55 -3.95
C GLN A 143 -8.26 16.92 -3.14
N ILE A 144 -7.96 15.64 -3.36
CA ILE A 144 -6.81 14.95 -2.75
C ILE A 144 -5.51 15.66 -3.13
N ALA A 145 -5.31 15.96 -4.41
CA ALA A 145 -4.13 16.71 -4.86
C ALA A 145 -4.11 18.14 -4.28
N ALA A 146 -5.26 18.83 -4.26
CA ALA A 146 -5.37 20.17 -3.69
C ALA A 146 -5.11 20.22 -2.17
N ALA A 147 -5.27 19.09 -1.46
CA ALA A 147 -4.90 18.94 -0.06
C ALA A 147 -3.38 18.78 0.17
N GLY A 148 -2.57 18.79 -0.89
CA GLY A 148 -1.12 18.61 -0.81
C GLY A 148 -0.66 17.15 -0.68
N LEU A 149 -1.57 16.20 -0.92
CA LEU A 149 -1.26 14.78 -0.94
C LEU A 149 -0.65 14.38 -2.29
N ASN A 150 0.21 13.37 -2.27
CA ASN A 150 0.93 12.89 -3.44
C ASN A 150 0.60 11.44 -3.82
N HIS A 151 -0.11 10.69 -2.97
CA HIS A 151 -0.47 9.29 -3.22
C HIS A 151 -1.94 8.99 -2.94
N VAL A 152 -2.45 8.00 -3.65
CA VAL A 152 -3.66 7.25 -3.30
C VAL A 152 -3.35 5.76 -3.26
N ARG A 153 -3.86 5.07 -2.24
CA ARG A 153 -3.87 3.60 -2.18
C ARG A 153 -5.27 3.10 -2.50
N ILE A 154 -5.39 2.19 -3.47
CA ILE A 154 -6.68 1.75 -4.00
C ILE A 154 -6.86 0.25 -3.72
N PRO A 155 -7.61 -0.10 -2.66
CA PRO A 155 -8.05 -1.46 -2.39
C PRO A 155 -8.87 -2.03 -3.55
N ILE A 156 -8.54 -3.25 -3.99
CA ILE A 156 -9.34 -4.03 -4.94
C ILE A 156 -9.34 -5.51 -4.57
N GLY A 157 -10.52 -6.13 -4.58
CA GLY A 157 -10.65 -7.56 -4.30
C GLY A 157 -10.28 -8.45 -5.49
N TYR A 158 -9.79 -9.66 -5.23
CA TYR A 158 -9.43 -10.61 -6.29
C TYR A 158 -10.62 -10.91 -7.24
N TRP A 159 -11.85 -10.84 -6.73
CA TRP A 159 -13.09 -11.09 -7.49
C TRP A 159 -13.35 -10.12 -8.64
N ALA A 160 -12.64 -8.98 -8.69
CA ALA A 160 -12.62 -8.12 -9.87
C ALA A 160 -11.96 -8.79 -11.10
N PHE A 161 -11.10 -9.79 -10.88
CA PHE A 161 -10.29 -10.44 -11.92
C PHE A 161 -10.45 -11.95 -11.99
N ASP A 162 -10.77 -12.60 -10.87
CA ASP A 162 -10.90 -14.05 -10.79
C ASP A 162 -12.04 -14.44 -9.84
N THR A 163 -12.96 -15.27 -10.31
CA THR A 163 -14.05 -15.85 -9.53
C THR A 163 -14.25 -17.30 -9.95
N SER A 164 -14.40 -18.20 -8.99
CA SER A 164 -14.67 -19.63 -9.17
C SER A 164 -16.13 -19.97 -8.88
N ALA A 165 -16.58 -21.14 -9.34
CA ALA A 165 -17.93 -21.61 -9.07
C ALA A 165 -18.21 -21.66 -7.56
N GLY A 166 -19.32 -21.05 -7.13
CA GLY A 166 -19.70 -20.96 -5.72
C GLY A 166 -19.23 -19.70 -5.00
N GLU A 167 -18.43 -18.84 -5.65
CA GLU A 167 -18.10 -17.52 -5.12
C GLU A 167 -19.19 -16.51 -5.55
N PRO A 168 -19.97 -15.94 -4.62
CA PRO A 168 -21.17 -15.17 -4.93
C PRO A 168 -20.88 -13.70 -5.30
N TYR A 169 -19.61 -13.30 -5.42
CA TYR A 169 -19.25 -11.92 -5.70
C TYR A 169 -19.90 -11.40 -6.99
N VAL A 170 -20.31 -10.13 -6.95
CA VAL A 170 -20.73 -9.43 -8.16
C VAL A 170 -19.49 -9.09 -8.98
N ARG A 171 -19.27 -9.82 -10.06
CA ARG A 171 -18.22 -9.51 -11.03
C ARG A 171 -18.76 -8.65 -12.16
N SER A 172 -18.12 -7.51 -12.39
CA SER A 172 -18.49 -6.57 -13.45
C SER A 172 -17.23 -5.81 -13.92
N ASN A 173 -17.28 -4.48 -13.94
CA ASN A 173 -16.27 -3.56 -14.47
C ASN A 173 -15.43 -2.88 -13.37
N GLN A 174 -15.21 -3.51 -12.21
CA GLN A 174 -14.38 -2.92 -11.13
C GLN A 174 -12.97 -2.57 -11.62
N ALA A 175 -12.37 -3.42 -12.46
CA ALA A 175 -11.08 -3.15 -13.07
C ALA A 175 -11.10 -1.88 -13.96
N ASP A 176 -12.21 -1.59 -14.64
CA ASP A 176 -12.35 -0.37 -15.43
C ASP A 176 -12.49 0.87 -14.52
N TYR A 177 -13.11 0.74 -13.35
CA TYR A 177 -13.14 1.83 -12.36
C TYR A 177 -11.76 2.09 -11.74
N LEU A 178 -10.99 1.04 -11.46
CA LEU A 178 -9.58 1.19 -11.07
C LEU A 178 -8.78 1.92 -12.15
N GLU A 179 -8.97 1.56 -13.42
CA GLU A 179 -8.33 2.22 -14.56
C GLU A 179 -8.70 3.71 -14.66
N ARG A 180 -9.98 4.06 -14.46
CA ARG A 180 -10.43 5.46 -14.37
C ARG A 180 -9.76 6.21 -13.23
N ALA A 181 -9.68 5.62 -12.03
CA ALA A 181 -9.00 6.23 -10.90
C ALA A 181 -7.50 6.45 -11.16
N ILE A 182 -6.83 5.53 -11.84
CA ILE A 182 -5.44 5.71 -12.28
C ILE A 182 -5.33 6.90 -13.25
N GLN A 183 -6.27 7.04 -14.18
CA GLN A 183 -6.32 8.19 -15.10
C GLN A 183 -6.57 9.51 -14.37
N TRP A 184 -7.52 9.56 -13.42
CA TRP A 184 -7.76 10.73 -12.58
C TRP A 184 -6.51 11.09 -11.76
N SER A 185 -5.86 10.10 -11.16
CA SER A 185 -4.58 10.30 -10.46
C SER A 185 -3.52 10.92 -11.37
N ARG A 186 -3.37 10.40 -12.60
CA ARG A 186 -2.43 10.96 -13.59
C ARG A 186 -2.76 12.43 -13.89
N ASN A 187 -4.03 12.76 -14.11
CA ASN A 187 -4.49 14.12 -14.42
C ASN A 187 -4.15 15.12 -13.30
N HIS A 188 -4.10 14.65 -12.06
CA HIS A 188 -3.84 15.46 -10.87
C HIS A 188 -2.45 15.27 -10.26
N GLY A 189 -1.55 14.56 -10.95
CA GLY A 189 -0.16 14.34 -10.49
C GLY A 189 -0.04 13.39 -9.28
N LEU A 190 -1.10 12.68 -8.93
CA LEU A 190 -1.10 11.69 -7.85
C LEU A 190 -0.46 10.38 -8.30
N LYS A 191 0.21 9.71 -7.36
CA LYS A 191 0.76 8.37 -7.50
C LYS A 191 -0.20 7.32 -6.96
N VAL A 192 -0.16 6.12 -7.51
CA VAL A 192 -1.09 5.04 -7.17
C VAL A 192 -0.35 3.84 -6.63
N ILE A 193 -0.80 3.39 -5.45
CA ILE A 193 -0.56 2.05 -4.92
C ILE A 193 -1.81 1.23 -5.23
N ILE A 194 -1.69 0.20 -6.06
CA ILE A 194 -2.78 -0.77 -6.28
C ILE A 194 -2.65 -1.86 -5.23
N ASP A 195 -3.68 -2.08 -4.43
CA ASP A 195 -3.64 -3.03 -3.32
C ASP A 195 -4.62 -4.20 -3.53
N LEU A 196 -4.09 -5.42 -3.58
CA LEU A 196 -4.93 -6.62 -3.55
C LEU A 196 -5.46 -6.81 -2.12
N HIS A 197 -6.66 -6.32 -1.90
CA HIS A 197 -7.19 -6.12 -0.55
C HIS A 197 -7.90 -7.37 0.02
N GLY A 198 -8.31 -8.28 -0.85
CA GLY A 198 -8.92 -9.56 -0.48
C GLY A 198 -8.41 -10.67 -1.38
N ALA A 199 -8.08 -11.82 -0.77
CA ALA A 199 -7.64 -13.02 -1.48
C ALA A 199 -8.62 -14.20 -1.30
N PRO A 200 -8.58 -15.21 -2.21
CA PRO A 200 -9.39 -16.41 -2.05
C PRO A 200 -9.18 -17.07 -0.68
N GLY A 201 -10.28 -17.51 -0.06
CA GLY A 201 -10.27 -18.09 1.29
C GLY A 201 -10.21 -17.08 2.44
N SER A 202 -10.04 -15.79 2.17
CA SER A 202 -9.78 -14.71 3.14
C SER A 202 -8.47 -14.91 3.93
N GLN A 203 -7.62 -13.89 3.85
CA GLN A 203 -6.31 -13.85 4.51
C GLN A 203 -6.37 -13.40 5.98
N ASN A 204 -7.50 -12.84 6.42
CA ASN A 204 -7.64 -12.33 7.79
C ASN A 204 -8.99 -12.60 8.47
N GLY A 205 -10.00 -13.04 7.72
CA GLY A 205 -11.33 -13.28 8.27
C GLY A 205 -12.09 -11.99 8.63
N PHE A 206 -11.59 -10.82 8.23
CA PHE A 206 -12.25 -9.54 8.37
C PHE A 206 -13.22 -9.30 7.20
N ASP A 207 -14.22 -8.45 7.41
CA ASP A 207 -15.15 -8.05 6.35
C ASP A 207 -14.44 -7.28 5.23
N ASN A 208 -13.39 -6.52 5.55
CA ASN A 208 -12.54 -5.82 4.57
C ASN A 208 -11.85 -6.75 3.56
N SER A 209 -11.65 -8.04 3.85
CA SER A 209 -11.15 -9.02 2.86
C SER A 209 -12.22 -9.46 1.86
N GLY A 210 -13.46 -8.98 2.02
CA GLY A 210 -14.64 -9.37 1.27
C GLY A 210 -15.35 -10.60 1.83
N ARG A 211 -14.80 -11.30 2.83
CA ARG A 211 -15.41 -12.48 3.47
C ARG A 211 -15.00 -12.61 4.93
N LYS A 212 -15.87 -12.14 5.82
CA LYS A 212 -15.72 -12.27 7.28
C LYS A 212 -15.88 -13.73 7.72
N GLY A 213 -15.10 -14.16 8.70
CA GLY A 213 -15.18 -15.49 9.29
C GLY A 213 -13.83 -16.20 9.38
N SER A 214 -13.77 -17.48 9.02
CA SER A 214 -12.55 -18.28 9.11
C SER A 214 -11.49 -17.85 8.10
N VAL A 215 -10.24 -17.80 8.55
CA VAL A 215 -9.05 -17.57 7.71
C VAL A 215 -8.71 -18.86 6.98
N ASN A 216 -9.18 -19.02 5.73
CA ASN A 216 -8.92 -20.21 4.92
C ASN A 216 -7.81 -20.00 3.88
N TRP A 217 -7.23 -18.81 3.79
CA TRP A 217 -6.08 -18.50 2.94
C TRP A 217 -4.99 -19.59 2.92
N PRO A 218 -4.43 -20.03 4.06
CA PRO A 218 -3.34 -21.02 4.05
C PRO A 218 -3.80 -22.47 3.90
N ASN A 219 -5.12 -22.73 3.76
CA ASN A 219 -5.69 -24.08 3.76
C ASN A 219 -5.72 -24.72 2.37
N ASP A 220 -5.47 -23.96 1.31
CA ASP A 220 -5.42 -24.45 -0.08
C ASP A 220 -4.35 -23.69 -0.86
N ALA A 221 -3.38 -24.39 -1.44
CA ALA A 221 -2.34 -23.79 -2.28
C ALA A 221 -2.92 -23.04 -3.51
N ASN A 222 -4.11 -23.43 -3.97
CA ASN A 222 -4.79 -22.76 -5.05
C ASN A 222 -5.17 -21.31 -4.70
N ASN A 223 -5.38 -20.97 -3.42
CA ASN A 223 -5.66 -19.60 -3.01
C ASN A 223 -4.50 -18.64 -3.35
N ALA A 224 -3.27 -18.99 -2.95
CA ALA A 224 -2.07 -18.23 -3.28
C ALA A 224 -1.78 -18.20 -4.78
N ASN A 225 -2.00 -19.32 -5.49
CA ASN A 225 -1.77 -19.38 -6.94
C ASN A 225 -2.72 -18.43 -7.69
N ARG A 226 -4.01 -18.43 -7.32
CA ARG A 226 -5.02 -17.51 -7.87
C ARG A 226 -4.68 -16.06 -7.55
N ALA A 227 -4.34 -15.75 -6.30
CA ALA A 227 -3.93 -14.41 -5.90
C ALA A 227 -2.69 -13.92 -6.69
N ALA A 228 -1.68 -14.78 -6.87
CA ALA A 228 -0.47 -14.43 -7.64
C ALA A 228 -0.79 -14.24 -9.13
N ALA A 229 -1.71 -15.03 -9.71
CA ALA A 229 -2.19 -14.84 -11.07
C ALA A 229 -2.96 -13.52 -11.23
N VAL A 230 -3.76 -13.13 -10.23
CA VAL A 230 -4.42 -11.82 -10.18
C VAL A 230 -3.39 -10.69 -10.11
N ILE A 231 -2.36 -10.80 -9.28
CA ILE A 231 -1.25 -9.84 -9.25
C ILE A 231 -0.58 -9.71 -10.63
N GLY A 232 -0.30 -10.82 -11.31
CA GLY A 232 0.25 -10.81 -12.67
C GLY A 232 -0.68 -10.13 -13.67
N THR A 233 -2.00 -10.28 -13.50
CA THR A 233 -3.03 -9.62 -14.33
C THR A 233 -3.08 -8.12 -14.08
N ILE A 234 -3.05 -7.69 -12.80
CA ILE A 234 -2.98 -6.28 -12.39
C ILE A 234 -1.72 -5.64 -12.98
N ALA A 235 -0.56 -6.27 -12.78
CA ALA A 235 0.71 -5.77 -13.29
C ALA A 235 0.71 -5.63 -14.82
N ALA A 236 0.27 -6.66 -15.55
CA ALA A 236 0.20 -6.62 -17.00
C ALA A 236 -0.76 -5.55 -17.53
N ARG A 237 -1.95 -5.43 -16.92
CA ARG A 237 -2.98 -4.48 -17.36
C ARG A 237 -2.55 -3.03 -17.12
N TYR A 238 -1.90 -2.74 -15.99
CA TYR A 238 -1.61 -1.37 -15.58
C TYR A 238 -0.15 -0.94 -15.81
N ALA A 239 0.71 -1.78 -16.39
CA ALA A 239 2.07 -1.41 -16.80
C ALA A 239 2.11 -0.20 -17.77
N GLN A 240 1.08 -0.04 -18.61
CA GLN A 240 0.91 1.14 -19.47
C GLN A 240 0.75 2.46 -18.68
N TYR A 241 0.50 2.37 -17.37
CA TYR A 241 0.40 3.51 -16.46
C TYR A 241 1.68 3.75 -15.65
N ASP A 242 2.83 3.30 -16.14
CA ASP A 242 4.14 3.62 -15.59
C ASP A 242 4.29 5.13 -15.32
N GLY A 243 4.95 5.44 -14.21
CA GLY A 243 5.05 6.80 -13.67
C GLY A 243 3.83 7.26 -12.86
N THR A 244 2.65 6.67 -13.05
CA THR A 244 1.43 6.94 -12.24
C THR A 244 1.16 5.81 -11.27
N VAL A 245 1.15 4.56 -11.74
CA VAL A 245 1.14 3.37 -10.88
C VAL A 245 2.57 3.13 -10.43
N THR A 246 2.85 3.48 -9.18
CA THR A 246 4.20 3.47 -8.61
C THR A 246 4.43 2.27 -7.72
N SER A 247 3.37 1.63 -7.23
CA SER A 247 3.48 0.40 -6.45
C SER A 247 2.29 -0.54 -6.65
N ILE A 248 2.55 -1.83 -6.51
CA ILE A 248 1.55 -2.89 -6.39
C ILE A 248 1.78 -3.57 -5.04
N GLN A 249 0.78 -3.52 -4.16
CA GLN A 249 0.76 -4.26 -2.91
C GLN A 249 0.22 -5.66 -3.14
N LEU A 250 1.01 -6.65 -2.72
CA LEU A 250 0.74 -8.05 -3.04
C LEU A 250 -0.47 -8.58 -2.30
N LEU A 251 -0.65 -8.21 -1.03
CA LEU A 251 -1.81 -8.62 -0.24
C LEU A 251 -1.95 -7.73 1.00
N ASN A 252 -3.17 -7.25 1.24
CA ASN A 252 -3.54 -6.54 2.45
C ASN A 252 -3.63 -7.49 3.66
N GLU A 253 -3.07 -7.10 4.80
CA GLU A 253 -3.37 -7.67 6.12
C GLU A 253 -3.45 -9.21 6.24
N PRO A 254 -2.48 -10.05 5.80
CA PRO A 254 -2.51 -11.47 6.16
C PRO A 254 -2.44 -11.63 7.68
N ALA A 255 -3.37 -12.35 8.30
CA ALA A 255 -3.51 -12.40 9.76
C ALA A 255 -2.45 -13.28 10.45
N GLY A 256 -1.20 -12.84 10.49
CA GLY A 256 -0.09 -13.60 11.11
C GLY A 256 -0.33 -14.00 12.56
N PHE A 257 -1.22 -13.31 13.28
CA PHE A 257 -1.62 -13.62 14.66
C PHE A 257 -2.46 -14.90 14.82
N VAL A 258 -3.02 -15.50 13.74
CA VAL A 258 -3.78 -16.77 13.86
C VAL A 258 -2.88 -17.99 14.03
N GLY A 259 -1.56 -17.85 13.81
CA GLY A 259 -0.58 -18.92 13.94
C GLY A 259 -0.68 -19.99 12.84
N GLY A 260 -0.19 -21.19 13.14
CA GLY A 260 -0.12 -22.29 12.16
C GLY A 260 0.89 -21.99 11.05
N ASN A 261 0.54 -22.34 9.81
CA ASN A 261 1.40 -22.15 8.63
C ASN A 261 1.20 -20.80 7.92
N ILE A 262 0.38 -19.88 8.46
CA ILE A 262 -0.02 -18.66 7.74
C ILE A 262 1.15 -17.76 7.35
N LEU A 263 2.16 -17.60 8.22
CA LEU A 263 3.32 -16.74 7.97
C LEU A 263 4.21 -17.32 6.86
N ASP A 264 4.50 -18.62 6.91
CA ASP A 264 5.29 -19.30 5.88
C ASP A 264 4.56 -19.32 4.54
N TYR A 265 3.25 -19.59 4.57
CA TYR A 265 2.39 -19.53 3.39
C TYR A 265 2.39 -18.13 2.76
N THR A 266 2.30 -17.09 3.60
CA THR A 266 2.32 -15.68 3.17
C THR A 266 3.69 -15.29 2.59
N LYS A 267 4.81 -15.71 3.20
CA LYS A 267 6.15 -15.47 2.65
C LYS A 267 6.35 -16.14 1.29
N ASN A 268 5.91 -17.39 1.14
CA ASN A 268 5.95 -18.10 -0.13
C ASN A 268 5.09 -17.39 -1.19
N TYR A 269 3.90 -16.92 -0.80
CA TYR A 269 3.08 -16.09 -1.65
C TYR A 269 3.79 -14.78 -2.06
N TYR A 270 4.47 -14.08 -1.15
CA TYR A 270 5.20 -12.85 -1.49
C TYR A 270 6.30 -13.07 -2.52
N TYR A 271 7.05 -14.18 -2.44
CA TYR A 271 8.02 -14.53 -3.49
C TYR A 271 7.34 -14.75 -4.85
N ASN A 272 6.23 -15.49 -4.88
CA ASN A 272 5.48 -15.77 -6.10
C ASN A 272 4.83 -14.51 -6.68
N GLY A 273 4.20 -13.69 -5.84
CA GLY A 273 3.57 -12.42 -6.20
C GLY A 273 4.58 -11.41 -6.73
N TYR A 274 5.77 -11.33 -6.13
CA TYR A 274 6.87 -10.52 -6.66
C TYR A 274 7.26 -10.97 -8.06
N GLY A 275 7.46 -12.27 -8.29
CA GLY A 275 7.76 -12.80 -9.63
C GLY A 275 6.63 -12.51 -10.64
N ALA A 276 5.38 -12.69 -10.23
CA ALA A 276 4.20 -12.45 -11.07
C ALA A 276 4.06 -10.97 -11.47
N ALA A 277 4.24 -10.05 -10.52
CA ALA A 277 4.21 -8.61 -10.81
C ALA A 277 5.42 -8.19 -11.64
N ARG A 278 6.62 -8.55 -11.18
CA ARG A 278 7.88 -8.05 -11.75
C ARG A 278 8.09 -8.48 -13.20
N SER A 279 7.65 -9.68 -13.56
CA SER A 279 7.73 -10.19 -14.95
C SER A 279 6.82 -9.42 -15.94
N ARG A 280 5.84 -8.66 -15.45
CA ARG A 280 4.86 -7.93 -16.28
C ARG A 280 4.93 -6.42 -16.13
N PHE A 281 5.43 -5.93 -15.00
CA PHE A 281 5.61 -4.51 -14.72
C PHE A 281 6.95 -4.29 -13.98
N GLY A 282 8.01 -4.09 -14.76
CA GLY A 282 9.38 -3.97 -14.26
C GLY A 282 9.64 -2.76 -13.35
N ASN A 283 8.91 -1.66 -13.53
CA ASN A 283 9.19 -0.40 -12.85
C ASN A 283 8.42 -0.17 -11.54
N ALA A 284 7.26 -0.81 -11.33
CA ALA A 284 6.48 -0.63 -10.10
C ALA A 284 7.22 -1.18 -8.86
N ALA A 285 7.17 -0.47 -7.73
CA ALA A 285 7.64 -1.03 -6.46
C ALA A 285 6.69 -2.13 -5.97
N ILE A 286 7.22 -3.18 -5.36
CA ILE A 286 6.41 -4.29 -4.82
C ILE A 286 6.24 -4.08 -3.33
N MET A 287 5.01 -3.89 -2.88
CA MET A 287 4.69 -3.65 -1.48
C MET A 287 4.18 -4.94 -0.82
N ILE A 288 4.66 -5.23 0.38
CA ILE A 288 4.21 -6.35 1.22
C ILE A 288 3.70 -5.83 2.56
N HIS A 289 2.57 -6.34 3.04
CA HIS A 289 2.08 -6.02 4.38
C HIS A 289 2.85 -6.82 5.45
N ASP A 290 3.02 -6.25 6.64
CA ASP A 290 3.79 -6.82 7.75
C ASP A 290 3.18 -8.07 8.43
N ALA A 291 1.98 -8.46 8.00
CA ALA A 291 1.19 -9.56 8.53
C ALA A 291 0.98 -9.51 10.06
N PHE A 292 0.81 -8.32 10.62
CA PHE A 292 0.68 -8.05 12.05
C PHE A 292 1.87 -8.53 12.88
N GLN A 293 3.05 -8.63 12.26
CA GLN A 293 4.30 -8.94 12.96
C GLN A 293 5.04 -7.66 13.32
N THR A 294 5.99 -7.76 14.25
CA THR A 294 6.88 -6.64 14.54
C THR A 294 7.68 -6.27 13.29
N LEU A 295 7.98 -4.99 13.09
CA LEU A 295 8.77 -4.53 11.93
C LEU A 295 10.08 -5.31 11.76
N SER A 296 10.75 -5.65 12.86
CA SER A 296 11.99 -6.43 12.86
C SER A 296 11.86 -7.86 12.35
N TYR A 297 10.64 -8.44 12.34
CA TYR A 297 10.39 -9.77 11.79
C TYR A 297 10.74 -9.86 10.29
N TRP A 298 10.66 -8.73 9.58
CA TRP A 298 10.93 -8.62 8.14
C TRP A 298 12.37 -8.22 7.82
N ASN A 299 13.25 -8.14 8.82
CA ASN A 299 14.67 -7.86 8.61
C ASN A 299 15.33 -8.95 7.76
N GLY A 300 16.02 -8.55 6.69
CA GLY A 300 16.68 -9.48 5.76
C GLY A 300 15.73 -10.17 4.79
N PHE A 301 14.41 -9.96 4.88
CA PHE A 301 13.46 -10.51 3.91
C PHE A 301 13.48 -9.69 2.62
N MET A 302 13.46 -10.39 1.47
CA MET A 302 13.40 -9.82 0.12
C MET A 302 14.34 -8.62 -0.11
N GLN A 303 15.64 -8.85 0.12
CA GLN A 303 16.67 -7.82 0.01
C GLN A 303 17.32 -7.76 -1.39
N PRO A 304 17.91 -6.61 -1.76
CA PRO A 304 18.79 -6.50 -2.93
C PRO A 304 20.03 -7.40 -2.81
N GLN A 305 20.60 -7.89 -3.93
CA GLN A 305 20.22 -7.61 -5.32
C GLN A 305 19.09 -8.50 -5.86
N GLN A 306 18.70 -9.56 -5.14
CA GLN A 306 17.73 -10.56 -5.62
C GLN A 306 16.31 -9.98 -5.73
N PHE A 307 15.93 -9.10 -4.81
CA PHE A 307 14.65 -8.41 -4.81
C PHE A 307 14.89 -6.90 -4.78
N GLN A 308 14.31 -6.20 -5.74
CA GLN A 308 14.53 -4.75 -5.92
C GLN A 308 13.21 -3.99 -5.76
N GLN A 309 13.29 -2.79 -5.19
CA GLN A 309 12.16 -1.89 -4.97
C GLN A 309 11.03 -2.55 -4.17
N VAL A 310 11.38 -3.26 -3.09
CA VAL A 310 10.41 -3.84 -2.16
C VAL A 310 10.10 -2.83 -1.04
N LEU A 311 8.81 -2.58 -0.81
CA LEU A 311 8.29 -1.72 0.26
C LEU A 311 7.69 -2.60 1.35
N LEU A 312 7.86 -2.18 2.60
CA LEU A 312 7.11 -2.75 3.72
C LEU A 312 5.95 -1.82 4.06
N ASP A 313 4.76 -2.39 4.13
CA ASP A 313 3.55 -1.72 4.61
C ASP A 313 3.23 -2.20 6.03
N THR A 314 2.95 -1.25 6.92
CA THR A 314 2.55 -1.48 8.31
C THR A 314 1.32 -0.63 8.62
N HIS A 315 0.43 -1.18 9.46
CA HIS A 315 -0.81 -0.53 9.86
C HIS A 315 -0.84 -0.34 11.37
N ILE A 316 -1.02 0.90 11.82
CA ILE A 316 -0.93 1.30 13.22
C ILE A 316 -2.25 1.96 13.64
N TYR A 317 -3.00 1.19 14.42
CA TYR A 317 -4.22 1.61 15.09
C TYR A 317 -4.09 1.48 16.61
N GLN A 318 -4.90 2.24 17.35
CA GLN A 318 -4.99 2.13 18.81
C GLN A 318 -6.45 2.18 19.28
N VAL A 319 -7.30 1.39 18.62
CA VAL A 319 -8.76 1.34 18.88
C VAL A 319 -9.37 -0.07 18.86
N PHE A 320 -8.60 -1.12 18.59
CA PHE A 320 -9.15 -2.47 18.36
C PHE A 320 -9.08 -3.42 19.57
N SER A 321 -8.77 -2.89 20.75
CA SER A 321 -8.87 -3.60 22.04
C SER A 321 -9.46 -2.71 23.15
N PRO A 322 -10.08 -3.29 24.21
CA PRO A 322 -10.61 -2.52 25.33
C PRO A 322 -9.55 -1.63 26.00
N ALA A 323 -8.32 -2.13 26.13
CA ALA A 323 -7.20 -1.39 26.71
C ALA A 323 -6.79 -0.18 25.86
N GLU A 324 -6.87 -0.30 24.53
CA GLU A 324 -6.51 0.78 23.61
C GLU A 324 -7.56 1.88 23.57
N VAL A 325 -8.86 1.55 23.52
CA VAL A 325 -9.94 2.57 23.55
C VAL A 325 -10.03 3.27 24.91
N ALA A 326 -9.62 2.61 26.00
CA ALA A 326 -9.54 3.17 27.33
C ALA A 326 -8.29 4.03 27.58
N ARG A 327 -7.30 4.02 26.67
CA ARG A 327 -6.04 4.76 26.83
C ARG A 327 -6.30 6.27 26.80
N ASN A 328 -5.86 6.98 27.83
CA ASN A 328 -5.95 8.43 27.86
C ASN A 328 -5.04 9.06 26.78
N GLU A 329 -5.32 10.31 26.44
CA GLU A 329 -4.65 10.99 25.34
C GLU A 329 -3.11 11.06 25.50
N ASN A 330 -2.60 11.39 26.69
CA ASN A 330 -1.16 11.52 26.90
C ASN A 330 -0.43 10.20 26.68
N ASP A 331 -0.95 9.11 27.24
CA ASP A 331 -0.36 7.78 27.05
C ASP A 331 -0.47 7.31 25.60
N ARG A 332 -1.56 7.69 24.91
CA ARG A 332 -1.73 7.41 23.49
C ARG A 332 -0.67 8.11 22.64
N LEU A 333 -0.49 9.41 22.84
CA LEU A 333 0.54 10.20 22.15
C LEU A 333 1.95 9.68 22.47
N ASN A 334 2.23 9.35 23.73
CA ASN A 334 3.51 8.76 24.11
C ASN A 334 3.76 7.40 23.43
N THR A 335 2.69 6.59 23.22
CA THR A 335 2.80 5.32 22.52
C THR A 335 3.23 5.53 21.06
N PHE A 336 2.63 6.48 20.34
CA PHE A 336 3.08 6.82 18.98
C PHE A 336 4.52 7.33 18.97
N CYS A 337 4.87 8.24 19.88
CA CYS A 337 6.24 8.73 19.97
C CYS A 337 7.26 7.61 20.20
N GLY A 338 6.90 6.58 20.96
CA GLY A 338 7.73 5.40 21.18
C GLY A 338 8.01 4.58 19.91
N MET A 339 7.17 4.68 18.87
CA MET A 339 7.31 3.93 17.61
C MET A 339 8.34 4.55 16.66
N ALA A 340 8.68 5.84 16.83
CA ALA A 340 9.52 6.61 15.90
C ALA A 340 10.85 5.91 15.54
N ASN A 341 11.55 5.37 16.53
CA ASN A 341 12.83 4.69 16.31
C ASN A 341 12.68 3.34 15.61
N GLY A 342 11.58 2.62 15.89
CA GLY A 342 11.26 1.36 15.24
C GLY A 342 11.00 1.55 13.74
N LEU A 343 10.19 2.54 13.40
CA LEU A 343 9.90 2.94 12.01
C LEU A 343 11.17 3.39 11.27
N ALA A 344 11.97 4.27 11.87
CA ALA A 344 13.25 4.70 11.27
C ALA A 344 14.26 3.56 11.08
N SER A 345 14.18 2.51 11.91
CA SER A 345 15.03 1.33 11.78
C SER A 345 14.53 0.39 10.70
N SER A 346 13.21 0.19 10.63
CA SER A 346 12.55 -0.59 9.57
C SER A 346 12.82 -0.03 8.18
N ASP A 347 12.75 1.30 8.02
CA ASP A 347 12.94 2.00 6.74
C ASP A 347 14.34 1.78 6.13
N LYS A 348 15.34 1.43 6.95
CA LYS A 348 16.70 1.09 6.50
C LYS A 348 16.81 -0.32 5.93
N ASN A 349 15.87 -1.21 6.27
CA ASN A 349 15.81 -2.59 5.79
C ASN A 349 14.94 -2.71 4.54
N LEU A 350 13.71 -2.20 4.62
CA LEU A 350 12.80 -2.03 3.49
C LEU A 350 12.14 -0.67 3.70
N TRP A 351 12.01 0.13 2.64
CA TRP A 351 11.31 1.41 2.74
C TRP A 351 9.92 1.16 3.30
N THR A 352 9.68 1.70 4.50
CA THR A 352 8.52 1.36 5.32
C THR A 352 7.51 2.50 5.22
N ILE A 353 6.28 2.18 4.85
CA ILE A 353 5.17 3.13 4.76
C ILE A 353 4.11 2.70 5.77
N GLU A 354 3.59 3.67 6.51
CA GLU A 354 2.36 3.49 7.28
C GLU A 354 1.16 3.50 6.31
N GLY A 355 0.73 2.35 5.80
CA GLY A 355 -0.28 2.28 4.73
C GLY A 355 -1.71 2.47 5.19
N GLU A 356 -1.99 2.27 6.49
CA GLU A 356 -3.32 2.48 7.05
C GLU A 356 -3.27 2.91 8.52
N TRP A 357 -3.79 4.11 8.78
CA TRP A 357 -3.91 4.69 10.12
C TRP A 357 -5.06 5.69 10.15
N THR A 358 -5.48 6.09 11.35
CA THR A 358 -6.47 7.16 11.56
C THR A 358 -6.09 8.01 12.77
N ASN A 359 -6.67 9.20 12.89
CA ASN A 359 -6.61 9.98 14.12
C ASN A 359 -7.80 9.71 15.07
N ALA A 360 -8.72 8.80 14.71
CA ALA A 360 -9.81 8.36 15.58
C ALA A 360 -9.27 7.67 16.87
N PRO A 361 -9.65 8.17 18.07
CA PRO A 361 -9.26 7.58 19.36
C PRO A 361 -10.25 6.53 19.89
N THR A 362 -11.28 6.19 19.11
CA THR A 362 -12.39 5.33 19.51
C THR A 362 -12.80 4.40 18.37
N ASP A 363 -13.46 3.30 18.68
CA ASP A 363 -14.08 2.40 17.69
C ASP A 363 -15.59 2.63 17.54
N CYS A 364 -16.03 3.89 17.66
CA CYS A 364 -17.43 4.29 17.68
C CYS A 364 -18.13 4.32 16.32
N ALA A 365 -17.37 4.29 15.23
CA ALA A 365 -17.95 4.31 13.88
C ALA A 365 -18.92 3.14 13.68
N LYS A 366 -20.12 3.45 13.17
CA LYS A 366 -21.17 2.47 12.92
C LYS A 366 -20.60 1.33 12.07
N TYR A 367 -20.73 0.10 12.56
CA TYR A 367 -20.26 -1.13 11.91
C TYR A 367 -18.74 -1.29 11.76
N LEU A 368 -17.91 -0.46 12.40
CA LEU A 368 -16.45 -0.58 12.31
C LEU A 368 -15.95 -1.97 12.76
N ASN A 369 -16.58 -2.55 13.79
CA ASN A 369 -16.29 -3.91 14.26
C ASN A 369 -17.07 -5.01 13.49
N GLY A 370 -17.76 -4.62 12.41
CA GLY A 370 -18.66 -5.40 11.59
C GLY A 370 -20.13 -5.05 11.79
N ARG A 371 -20.94 -5.35 10.77
CA ARG A 371 -22.38 -5.11 10.79
C ARG A 371 -23.05 -5.87 11.94
N GLY A 372 -23.79 -5.14 12.77
CA GLY A 372 -24.47 -5.70 13.94
C GLY A 372 -23.58 -5.93 15.17
N VAL A 373 -22.33 -5.49 15.12
CA VAL A 373 -21.38 -5.57 16.23
C VAL A 373 -21.21 -4.19 16.86
N GLY A 374 -21.24 -4.11 18.20
CA GLY A 374 -21.09 -2.87 18.97
C GLY A 374 -19.65 -2.31 19.00
N ALA A 375 -19.47 -1.23 19.75
CA ALA A 375 -18.18 -0.59 19.99
C ALA A 375 -17.59 -0.99 21.36
N ARG A 376 -16.27 -1.08 21.44
CA ARG A 376 -15.59 -1.32 22.72
C ARG A 376 -15.71 -0.09 23.61
N TYR A 377 -15.63 1.11 23.04
CA TYR A 377 -15.63 2.38 23.77
C TYR A 377 -16.88 2.62 24.63
N ASP A 378 -18.08 2.27 24.13
CA ASP A 378 -19.34 2.42 24.87
C ASP A 378 -19.79 1.14 25.59
N GLY A 379 -18.96 0.10 25.60
CA GLY A 379 -19.25 -1.16 26.27
C GLY A 379 -20.24 -2.07 25.52
N SER A 380 -20.65 -1.74 24.28
CA SER A 380 -21.61 -2.56 23.52
C SER A 380 -20.97 -3.73 22.76
N TYR A 381 -19.65 -3.76 22.61
CA TYR A 381 -18.91 -4.90 22.07
C TYR A 381 -18.78 -6.04 23.11
N PRO A 382 -19.01 -7.32 22.75
CA PRO A 382 -18.89 -8.43 23.69
C PRO A 382 -17.52 -8.51 24.38
N GLY A 383 -17.51 -8.48 25.72
CA GLY A 383 -16.29 -8.55 26.52
C GLY A 383 -15.54 -7.23 26.71
N SER A 384 -16.11 -6.09 26.29
CA SER A 384 -15.59 -4.77 26.64
C SER A 384 -16.25 -4.20 27.91
N TYR A 385 -15.79 -3.02 28.31
CA TYR A 385 -16.33 -2.24 29.42
C TYR A 385 -16.54 -0.80 28.98
N TYR A 386 -17.47 -0.09 29.62
CA TYR A 386 -17.79 1.28 29.29
C TYR A 386 -16.59 2.22 29.56
N VAL A 387 -16.18 2.97 28.55
CA VAL A 387 -15.18 4.06 28.63
C VAL A 387 -15.86 5.42 28.45
N GLY A 388 -16.76 5.54 27.47
CA GLY A 388 -17.48 6.78 27.17
C GLY A 388 -18.60 6.59 26.14
N SER A 389 -19.37 7.65 25.89
CA SER A 389 -20.45 7.62 24.89
C SER A 389 -19.89 7.73 23.47
N CYS A 390 -20.48 7.00 22.52
CA CYS A 390 -20.19 7.14 21.09
C CYS A 390 -20.99 8.25 20.39
N SER A 391 -22.00 8.84 21.04
CA SER A 391 -22.93 9.79 20.42
C SER A 391 -22.28 11.06 19.84
N ASP A 392 -21.13 11.46 20.38
CA ASP A 392 -20.38 12.66 19.98
C ASP A 392 -18.97 12.32 19.45
N LYS A 393 -18.75 11.05 19.07
CA LYS A 393 -17.46 10.52 18.60
C LYS A 393 -17.50 9.94 17.19
N THR A 394 -18.65 9.96 16.52
CA THR A 394 -18.77 9.52 15.13
C THR A 394 -19.83 10.34 14.37
N GLY A 395 -20.35 9.83 13.25
CA GLY A 395 -21.38 10.48 12.43
C GLY A 395 -20.78 11.43 11.40
N ASP A 396 -21.42 12.58 11.19
CA ASP A 396 -20.95 13.62 10.27
C ASP A 396 -19.96 14.62 10.91
N GLY A 397 -19.68 14.47 12.21
CA GLY A 397 -18.79 15.30 12.99
C GLY A 397 -19.42 16.60 13.52
N SER A 398 -20.70 16.86 13.26
CA SER A 398 -21.43 18.04 13.75
C SER A 398 -21.51 18.12 15.28
N ASN A 399 -21.55 16.97 15.95
CA ASN A 399 -21.60 16.85 17.41
C ASN A 399 -20.21 16.83 18.07
N PHE A 400 -19.11 16.91 17.31
CA PHE A 400 -17.77 16.88 17.90
C PHE A 400 -17.52 18.15 18.72
N SER A 401 -17.22 17.98 20.01
CA SER A 401 -16.79 19.08 20.87
C SER A 401 -15.43 19.62 20.41
N ASP A 402 -15.15 20.89 20.71
CA ASP A 402 -13.86 21.50 20.38
C ASP A 402 -12.69 20.77 21.06
N ALA A 403 -12.91 20.25 22.28
CA ALA A 403 -11.93 19.41 22.97
C ALA A 403 -11.60 18.14 22.16
N TYR A 404 -12.60 17.46 21.63
CA TYR A 404 -12.41 16.27 20.81
C TYR A 404 -11.72 16.59 19.48
N LYS A 405 -12.11 17.68 18.80
CA LYS A 405 -11.43 18.15 17.57
C LYS A 405 -9.95 18.48 17.83
N ASN A 406 -9.64 19.08 18.98
CA ASN A 406 -8.26 19.37 19.37
C ASN A 406 -7.46 18.08 19.65
N THR A 407 -8.06 17.06 20.27
CA THR A 407 -7.44 15.74 20.41
C THR A 407 -7.18 15.10 19.05
N LEU A 408 -8.16 15.11 18.13
CA LEU A 408 -8.01 14.59 16.76
C LEU A 408 -6.88 15.31 16.00
N ARG A 409 -6.74 16.63 16.16
CA ARG A 409 -5.65 17.41 15.56
C ARG A 409 -4.29 17.04 16.14
N ARG A 410 -4.15 16.95 17.47
CA ARG A 410 -2.91 16.52 18.15
C ARG A 410 -2.49 15.11 17.74
N MET A 411 -3.46 14.20 17.67
CA MET A 411 -3.28 12.83 17.20
C MET A 411 -2.80 12.80 15.75
N PHE A 412 -3.42 13.57 14.85
CA PHE A 412 -3.00 13.65 13.45
C PHE A 412 -1.55 14.16 13.32
N GLU A 413 -1.25 15.31 13.92
CA GLU A 413 0.07 15.95 13.80
C GLU A 413 1.20 15.11 14.42
N THR A 414 0.95 14.45 15.55
CA THR A 414 1.91 13.54 16.22
C THR A 414 2.13 12.25 15.42
N GLN A 415 1.09 11.73 14.77
CA GLN A 415 1.22 10.51 13.98
C GLN A 415 2.04 10.77 12.71
N ILE A 416 1.76 11.85 11.96
CA ILE A 416 2.54 12.15 10.74
C ILE A 416 4.01 12.50 11.01
N SER A 417 4.35 13.06 12.17
CA SER A 417 5.75 13.27 12.61
C SER A 417 6.47 11.99 12.99
N VAL A 418 5.75 11.00 13.48
CA VAL A 418 6.26 9.65 13.74
C VAL A 418 6.40 8.86 12.44
N TYR A 419 5.38 8.85 11.58
CA TYR A 419 5.38 8.05 10.35
C TYR A 419 6.37 8.56 9.30
N GLU A 420 6.60 9.87 9.23
CA GLU A 420 7.65 10.44 8.36
C GLU A 420 9.08 10.21 8.87
N ARG A 421 9.27 9.52 10.00
CA ARG A 421 10.56 8.92 10.35
C ARG A 421 10.92 7.75 9.43
N ALA A 422 9.93 7.12 8.82
CA ALA A 422 10.06 6.17 7.71
C ALA A 422 9.64 6.83 6.37
N SER A 423 9.31 6.06 5.34
CA SER A 423 9.02 6.54 4.00
C SER A 423 7.68 7.27 3.83
N GLY A 424 6.88 7.42 4.87
CA GLY A 424 5.67 8.24 4.86
C GLY A 424 4.43 7.47 5.33
N TRP A 425 3.26 7.95 4.90
CA TRP A 425 1.97 7.47 5.41
C TRP A 425 0.84 7.61 4.39
N VAL A 426 -0.20 6.78 4.57
CA VAL A 426 -1.44 6.78 3.80
C VAL A 426 -2.62 6.67 4.78
N PHE A 427 -3.40 7.75 4.92
CA PHE A 427 -4.49 7.83 5.90
C PHE A 427 -5.68 6.95 5.47
N TRP A 428 -6.27 6.23 6.42
CA TRP A 428 -7.50 5.46 6.22
C TRP A 428 -8.70 6.22 6.79
N THR A 429 -9.56 6.83 5.98
CA THR A 429 -9.66 6.84 4.49
C THR A 429 -9.98 8.27 3.99
N TRP A 430 -10.00 8.50 2.67
CA TRP A 430 -10.34 9.83 2.11
C TRP A 430 -11.72 10.31 2.59
N LYS A 431 -12.74 9.44 2.56
CA LYS A 431 -14.10 9.80 2.99
C LYS A 431 -14.94 8.62 3.47
N THR A 432 -15.92 8.91 4.31
CA THR A 432 -16.92 7.96 4.81
C THR A 432 -18.31 8.58 4.78
N GLU A 433 -19.37 7.77 4.86
CA GLU A 433 -20.73 8.33 4.97
C GLU A 433 -20.99 8.88 6.38
N GLN A 434 -20.62 8.14 7.43
CA GLN A 434 -21.05 8.40 8.82
C GLN A 434 -19.94 8.18 9.87
N ALA A 435 -18.66 8.29 9.51
CA ALA A 435 -17.52 8.13 10.42
C ALA A 435 -16.53 9.29 10.25
N ALA A 436 -16.91 10.49 10.69
CA ALA A 436 -16.13 11.72 10.44
C ALA A 436 -14.73 11.74 11.07
N ASP A 437 -14.50 10.96 12.12
CA ASP A 437 -13.19 10.75 12.77
C ASP A 437 -12.26 9.83 11.96
N TRP A 438 -12.79 9.15 10.92
CA TRP A 438 -12.06 8.33 9.94
C TRP A 438 -12.05 8.94 8.53
N ASP A 439 -12.54 10.18 8.39
CA ASP A 439 -12.78 10.86 7.12
C ASP A 439 -11.79 12.02 6.96
N TYR A 440 -10.81 11.84 6.08
CA TYR A 440 -9.78 12.85 5.83
C TYR A 440 -10.38 14.15 5.28
N GLN A 441 -11.33 14.05 4.34
CA GLN A 441 -11.99 15.19 3.71
C GLN A 441 -12.76 16.04 4.74
N ARG A 442 -13.51 15.43 5.64
CA ARG A 442 -14.21 16.11 6.74
C ARG A 442 -13.24 16.65 7.77
N GLY A 443 -12.13 15.96 8.02
CA GLY A 443 -11.07 16.45 8.90
C GLY A 443 -10.44 17.74 8.42
N LEU A 444 -10.17 17.86 7.13
CA LEU A 444 -9.71 19.11 6.51
C LEU A 444 -10.77 20.20 6.63
N ARG A 445 -12.00 19.90 6.19
CA ARG A 445 -13.11 20.87 6.15
C ARG A 445 -13.42 21.46 7.52
N ASN A 446 -13.36 20.65 8.56
CA ASN A 446 -13.73 21.04 9.92
C ASN A 446 -12.51 21.32 10.83
N GLY A 447 -11.30 21.19 10.29
CA GLY A 447 -10.07 21.66 10.90
C GLY A 447 -9.37 20.71 11.87
N TRP A 448 -9.80 19.47 12.09
CA TRP A 448 -8.99 18.53 12.89
C TRP A 448 -7.88 17.82 12.08
N ILE A 449 -7.77 18.11 10.79
CA ILE A 449 -6.62 17.80 9.93
C ILE A 449 -6.15 19.11 9.28
N THR A 450 -4.83 19.30 9.17
CA THR A 450 -4.22 20.51 8.60
C THR A 450 -3.99 20.36 7.10
N TYR A 451 -4.19 21.45 6.35
CA TYR A 451 -3.72 21.57 4.96
C TYR A 451 -2.21 21.77 4.86
N ASN A 452 -1.59 22.31 5.92
CA ASN A 452 -0.14 22.52 5.96
C ASN A 452 0.52 21.33 6.69
N LEU A 453 0.84 20.27 5.94
CA LEU A 453 1.42 19.04 6.46
C LEU A 453 2.86 19.22 7.00
N ASP A 454 3.52 20.34 6.68
CA ASP A 454 4.85 20.69 7.18
C ASP A 454 4.79 21.50 8.49
N SER A 455 3.61 21.96 8.90
CA SER A 455 3.40 22.68 10.16
C SER A 455 2.66 21.81 11.17
N ARG A 456 3.33 21.47 12.27
CA ARG A 456 2.84 20.53 13.29
C ARG A 456 2.97 21.12 14.70
N PRO A 457 2.37 22.29 14.99
CA PRO A 457 2.56 22.99 16.26
C PRO A 457 1.96 22.24 17.47
N ASN A 458 1.06 21.28 17.22
CA ASN A 458 0.38 20.47 18.22
C ASN A 458 0.97 19.06 18.34
N ALA A 459 1.98 18.71 17.52
CA ALA A 459 2.64 17.41 17.62
C ALA A 459 3.37 17.26 18.96
N ARG A 460 3.24 16.08 19.57
CA ARG A 460 3.92 15.71 20.82
C ARG A 460 5.42 15.47 20.62
N CYS A 461 5.75 14.91 19.46
CA CYS A 461 7.04 14.51 18.90
C CYS A 461 6.85 14.44 17.37
#